data_AF-A0A2N2WAY9-F1
#
_entry.id   AF-A0A2N2WAY9-F1
#
_cell.length_a   1.000
_cell.length_b   1.000
_cell.length_c   1.000
_cell.angle_alpha   90.00
_cell.angle_beta   90.00
_cell.angle_gamma   90.00
#
_symmetry.space_group_name_H-M   'P 1'
#
loop_
_entity.id
_entity.type
_entity.pdbx_description
1 polymer ?
#
loop_
_entity_poly.entity_id
_entity_poly.type
_entity_poly.pdbx_seq_one_letter_code
_entity_poly.pdbx_strand_id
1 'polypeptide(L)'
;MSLAGTAQKPETIVSFVIEEHECDWYKTQADLWKKETEKNNKNADAWMNYYKATRYSDMMCAENQYKLSEESYKKLNDILVEMEKAVPESYEYNYLMFYNGGNDPAKNKYLLKAYEIDQERSEIYSSLIVYDEINGKYADKKKILEKQQQKQPYSTGLMAWNYNALFPLEKNAIVLTGGDNDTYMKWALQDVNGIRQDVQVINMSLILVEDYRKRLFEEAGIAPFKTKVDSTNYMNYTGLIIEHICKNSGNRPVYISNTMSESNYSSLKDSLYLEGLVYKYSGGRYDNVAVIRKNYEQVFLLDYIKAPLLSDVSQSIVNRSNLNYIPAFLQLYDHYKLSGDNDKANKLGVMLRLIASKSGNEGYTQYIEEYLKDE
;
A
#
# COMPACT_ATOMS: atom_id res chain seq x y z
N MET A 1 8.16 -46.30 -7.17
CA MET A 1 9.39 -45.61 -6.75
C MET A 1 9.01 -44.59 -5.71
N SER A 2 9.49 -44.78 -4.47
CA SER A 2 9.31 -43.83 -3.38
C SER A 2 10.10 -42.57 -3.72
N LEU A 3 9.41 -41.44 -3.88
CA LEU A 3 10.06 -40.12 -3.91
C LEU A 3 10.60 -39.88 -2.51
N ALA A 4 11.89 -40.11 -2.32
CA ALA A 4 12.61 -39.65 -1.14
C ALA A 4 12.42 -38.13 -1.06
N GLY A 5 11.64 -37.67 -0.08
CA GLY A 5 11.41 -36.26 0.17
C GLY A 5 12.73 -35.59 0.48
N THR A 6 13.25 -34.81 -0.46
CA THR A 6 14.32 -33.85 -0.19
C THR A 6 13.83 -32.92 0.91
N ALA A 7 14.51 -32.90 2.06
CA ALA A 7 14.20 -31.95 3.12
C ALA A 7 14.18 -30.54 2.54
N GLN A 8 13.05 -29.84 2.65
CA GLN A 8 12.90 -28.48 2.15
C GLN A 8 13.92 -27.59 2.85
N LYS A 9 14.70 -26.85 2.06
CA LYS A 9 15.63 -25.85 2.59
C LYS A 9 14.84 -24.59 2.97
N PRO A 10 15.24 -23.87 4.03
CA PRO A 10 14.62 -22.59 4.36
C PRO A 10 14.79 -21.59 3.20
N GLU A 11 13.72 -20.86 2.90
CA GLU A 11 13.62 -19.84 1.87
C GLU A 11 13.61 -18.44 2.52
N THR A 12 14.19 -17.44 1.87
CA THR A 12 14.25 -16.08 2.43
C THR A 12 12.86 -15.47 2.52
N ILE A 13 12.56 -14.84 3.65
CA ILE A 13 11.24 -14.27 3.93
C ILE A 13 11.20 -12.82 3.48
N VAL A 14 10.54 -12.61 2.35
CA VAL A 14 10.20 -11.31 1.80
C VAL A 14 8.91 -10.79 2.45
N SER A 15 8.74 -9.46 2.48
CA SER A 15 7.54 -8.84 3.04
C SER A 15 6.28 -9.28 2.28
N PHE A 16 5.20 -9.61 3.00
CA PHE A 16 3.92 -10.02 2.40
C PHE A 16 3.29 -8.95 1.50
N VAL A 17 3.65 -7.67 1.67
CA VAL A 17 3.20 -6.58 0.79
C VAL A 17 3.90 -6.58 -0.58
N ILE A 18 4.99 -7.33 -0.71
CA ILE A 18 5.75 -7.55 -1.95
C ILE A 18 5.41 -8.92 -2.53
N GLU A 19 5.49 -9.97 -1.71
CA GLU A 19 5.23 -11.37 -2.08
C GLU A 19 4.47 -12.08 -0.96
N GLU A 20 3.23 -12.46 -1.23
CA GLU A 20 2.30 -13.06 -0.27
C GLU A 20 2.27 -14.59 -0.46
N HIS A 21 2.32 -15.34 0.64
CA HIS A 21 2.19 -16.80 0.67
C HIS A 21 1.09 -17.26 1.63
N GLU A 22 0.68 -18.51 1.49
CA GLU A 22 -0.32 -19.15 2.35
C GLU A 22 0.18 -19.38 3.78
N CYS A 23 -0.75 -19.44 4.73
CA CYS A 23 -0.50 -19.69 6.16
C CYS A 23 0.46 -20.86 6.42
N ASP A 24 0.24 -22.02 5.79
CA ASP A 24 1.03 -23.23 6.04
C ASP A 24 2.46 -23.13 5.48
N TRP A 25 2.67 -22.32 4.45
CA TRP A 25 4.01 -22.04 3.93
C TRP A 25 4.82 -21.26 4.98
N TYR A 26 4.25 -20.19 5.55
CA TYR A 26 4.94 -19.41 6.59
C TYR A 26 5.22 -20.23 7.85
N LYS A 27 4.29 -21.10 8.29
CA LYS A 27 4.54 -22.04 9.41
C LYS A 27 5.73 -22.95 9.13
N THR A 28 5.78 -23.55 7.94
CA THR A 28 6.88 -24.42 7.53
C THR A 28 8.21 -23.67 7.54
N GLN A 29 8.23 -22.43 7.00
CA GLN A 29 9.43 -21.60 7.02
C GLN A 29 9.86 -21.21 8.43
N ALA A 30 8.92 -20.92 9.34
CA ALA A 30 9.25 -20.59 10.73
C ALA A 30 9.98 -21.76 11.42
N ASP A 31 9.51 -22.99 11.22
CA ASP A 31 10.16 -24.20 11.76
C ASP A 31 11.53 -24.47 11.15
N LEU A 32 11.69 -24.25 9.84
CA LEU A 32 12.97 -24.42 9.15
C LEU A 32 13.99 -23.38 9.63
N TRP A 33 13.60 -22.10 9.71
CA TRP A 33 14.49 -21.03 10.16
C TRP A 33 14.83 -21.13 11.64
N LYS A 34 13.92 -21.58 12.50
CA LYS A 34 14.22 -21.87 13.90
C LYS A 34 15.33 -22.91 14.04
N LYS A 35 15.31 -23.97 13.22
CA LYS A 35 16.40 -24.98 13.23
C LYS A 35 17.73 -24.38 12.80
N GLU A 36 17.75 -23.39 11.90
CA GLU A 36 18.98 -22.69 11.53
C GLU A 36 19.53 -21.81 12.65
N THR A 37 18.67 -21.16 13.44
CA THR A 37 19.12 -20.40 14.63
C THR A 37 19.66 -21.32 15.73
N GLU A 38 19.11 -22.53 15.88
CA GLU A 38 19.61 -23.54 16.80
C GLU A 38 20.97 -24.12 16.37
N LYS A 39 21.21 -24.28 15.06
CA LYS A 39 22.49 -24.74 14.51
C LYS A 39 23.60 -23.70 14.69
N ASN A 40 23.30 -22.43 14.44
CA ASN A 40 24.24 -21.33 14.62
C ASN A 40 23.50 -20.09 15.12
N ASN A 41 23.49 -19.91 16.45
CA ASN A 41 22.80 -18.78 17.07
C ASN A 41 23.46 -17.43 16.76
N LYS A 42 24.66 -17.39 16.18
CA LYS A 42 25.30 -16.14 15.72
C LYS A 42 24.90 -15.75 14.29
N ASN A 43 24.09 -16.56 13.61
CA ASN A 43 23.56 -16.22 12.29
C ASN A 43 22.38 -15.25 12.41
N ALA A 44 22.65 -13.95 12.29
CA ALA A 44 21.64 -12.90 12.39
C ALA A 44 20.55 -13.00 11.30
N ASP A 45 20.93 -13.36 10.07
CA ASP A 45 19.97 -13.55 8.98
C ASP A 45 18.97 -14.67 9.28
N ALA A 46 19.41 -15.78 9.87
CA ALA A 46 18.52 -16.87 10.28
C ALA A 46 17.50 -16.39 11.32
N TRP A 47 17.93 -15.56 12.28
CA TRP A 47 17.03 -14.96 13.25
C TRP A 47 16.00 -14.03 12.61
N MET A 48 16.43 -13.19 11.65
CA MET A 48 15.52 -12.27 10.98
C MET A 48 14.42 -13.03 10.22
N ASN A 49 14.82 -14.06 9.48
CA ASN A 49 13.88 -14.88 8.72
C ASN A 49 12.97 -15.70 9.64
N TYR A 50 13.48 -16.22 10.77
CA TYR A 50 12.66 -16.90 11.77
C TYR A 50 11.59 -15.97 12.35
N TYR A 51 11.98 -14.76 12.76
CA TYR A 51 11.05 -13.74 13.24
C TYR A 51 9.99 -13.40 12.19
N LYS A 52 10.40 -13.09 10.95
CA LYS A 52 9.48 -12.69 9.87
C LYS A 52 8.51 -13.82 9.53
N ALA A 53 8.99 -15.06 9.39
CA ALA A 53 8.13 -16.22 9.14
C ALA A 53 7.12 -16.43 10.26
N THR A 54 7.55 -16.30 11.53
CA THR A 54 6.65 -16.43 12.70
C THR A 54 5.61 -15.31 12.73
N ARG A 55 6.02 -14.07 12.44
CA ARG A 55 5.09 -12.94 12.36
C ARG A 55 4.06 -13.16 11.26
N TYR A 56 4.49 -13.56 10.07
CA TYR A 56 3.60 -13.73 8.93
C TYR A 56 2.73 -14.97 9.06
N SER A 57 3.20 -16.05 9.69
CA SER A 57 2.33 -17.17 10.04
C SER A 57 1.21 -16.73 10.98
N ASP A 58 1.54 -15.97 12.03
CA ASP A 58 0.53 -15.49 12.97
C ASP A 58 -0.47 -14.53 12.31
N MET A 59 -0.03 -13.72 11.33
CA MET A 59 -0.92 -12.83 10.57
C MET A 59 -1.82 -13.57 9.56
N MET A 60 -1.29 -14.55 8.82
CA MET A 60 -2.03 -15.22 7.74
C MET A 60 -2.91 -16.35 8.25
N CYS A 61 -2.56 -16.94 9.39
CA CYS A 61 -3.32 -18.03 10.01
C CYS A 61 -4.41 -17.54 10.98
N ALA A 62 -4.45 -16.24 11.30
CA ALA A 62 -5.47 -15.68 12.17
C ALA A 62 -6.84 -15.65 11.50
N GLU A 63 -7.91 -15.83 12.29
CA GLU A 63 -9.30 -15.67 11.82
C GLU A 63 -9.53 -14.28 11.20
N ASN A 64 -8.93 -13.25 11.79
CA ASN A 64 -8.87 -11.91 11.22
C ASN A 64 -7.46 -11.68 10.67
N GLN A 65 -7.26 -12.07 9.42
CA GLN A 65 -5.97 -11.96 8.75
C GLN A 65 -5.39 -10.55 8.86
N TYR A 66 -4.06 -10.48 8.82
CA TYR A 66 -3.29 -9.22 8.89
C TYR A 66 -3.34 -8.50 10.25
N LYS A 67 -3.94 -9.10 11.30
CA LYS A 67 -3.88 -8.58 12.67
C LYS A 67 -3.14 -9.54 13.60
N LEU A 68 -2.18 -9.00 14.34
CA LEU A 68 -1.48 -9.73 15.38
C LEU A 68 -2.23 -9.64 16.71
N SER A 69 -2.29 -10.76 17.43
CA SER A 69 -2.81 -10.84 18.79
C SER A 69 -1.77 -10.45 19.83
N GLU A 70 -2.18 -10.21 21.08
CA GLU A 70 -1.24 -10.03 22.21
C GLU A 70 -0.31 -11.24 22.38
N GLU A 71 -0.84 -12.46 22.18
CA GLU A 71 -0.05 -13.69 22.23
C GLU A 71 1.01 -13.73 21.13
N SER A 72 0.65 -13.27 19.92
CA SER A 72 1.59 -13.14 18.81
C SER A 72 2.73 -12.19 19.15
N TYR A 73 2.44 -11.02 19.73
CA TYR A 73 3.48 -10.09 20.18
C TYR A 73 4.35 -10.68 21.28
N LYS A 74 3.79 -11.47 22.20
CA LYS A 74 4.58 -12.19 23.20
C LYS A 74 5.59 -13.14 22.56
N LYS A 75 5.15 -13.97 21.61
CA LYS A 75 6.04 -14.88 20.85
C LYS A 75 7.16 -14.12 20.13
N LEU A 76 6.81 -13.03 19.46
CA LEU A 76 7.77 -12.19 18.74
C LEU A 76 8.77 -11.50 19.69
N ASN A 77 8.33 -11.06 20.86
CA ASN A 77 9.21 -10.50 21.89
C ASN A 77 10.16 -11.56 22.46
N ASP A 78 9.71 -12.80 22.65
CA ASP A 78 10.58 -13.89 23.12
C ASP A 78 11.72 -14.15 22.12
N ILE A 79 11.45 -14.10 20.81
CA ILE A 79 12.49 -14.19 19.76
C ILE A 79 13.48 -13.02 19.89
N LEU A 80 12.99 -11.79 20.07
CA LEU A 80 13.86 -10.61 20.21
C LEU A 80 14.75 -10.66 21.46
N VAL A 81 14.27 -11.20 22.57
CA VAL A 81 15.07 -11.39 23.80
C VAL A 81 16.24 -12.36 23.54
N GLU A 82 16.01 -13.42 22.77
CA GLU A 82 17.09 -14.35 22.40
C GLU A 82 18.05 -13.72 21.39
N MET A 83 17.55 -12.95 20.42
CA MET A 83 18.39 -12.18 19.51
C MET A 83 19.27 -11.16 20.23
N GLU A 84 18.78 -10.50 21.28
CA GLU A 84 19.58 -9.56 22.09
C GLU A 84 20.79 -10.24 22.73
N LYS A 85 20.65 -11.49 23.17
CA LYS A 85 21.77 -12.27 23.72
C LYS A 85 22.71 -12.77 22.62
N ALA A 86 22.16 -13.08 21.46
CA ALA A 86 22.87 -13.79 20.41
C ALA A 86 23.59 -12.84 19.43
N VAL A 87 22.91 -11.80 18.96
CA VAL A 87 23.33 -10.88 17.89
C VAL A 87 22.90 -9.40 18.15
N PRO A 88 23.16 -8.82 19.33
CA PRO A 88 22.62 -7.50 19.74
C PRO A 88 23.06 -6.32 18.87
N GLU A 89 24.22 -6.40 18.24
CA GLU A 89 24.78 -5.33 17.42
C GLU A 89 24.48 -5.50 15.93
N SER A 90 23.73 -6.54 15.57
CA SER A 90 23.40 -6.84 14.16
C SER A 90 22.40 -5.85 13.57
N TYR A 91 22.44 -5.72 12.25
CA TYR A 91 21.42 -5.00 11.49
C TYR A 91 20.02 -5.59 11.79
N GLU A 92 19.92 -6.92 11.78
CA GLU A 92 18.68 -7.68 11.90
C GLU A 92 17.99 -7.43 13.24
N TYR A 93 18.74 -7.46 14.35
CA TYR A 93 18.19 -7.18 15.66
C TYR A 93 17.66 -5.75 15.75
N ASN A 94 18.44 -4.76 15.28
CA ASN A 94 18.01 -3.36 15.30
C ASN A 94 16.78 -3.14 14.40
N TYR A 95 16.79 -3.67 13.18
CA TYR A 95 15.65 -3.57 12.27
C TYR A 95 14.39 -4.19 12.88
N LEU A 96 14.49 -5.38 13.50
CA LEU A 96 13.34 -6.05 14.10
C LEU A 96 12.86 -5.41 15.40
N MET A 97 13.75 -4.82 16.19
CA MET A 97 13.36 -4.01 17.36
C MET A 97 12.53 -2.79 16.97
N PHE A 98 12.86 -2.16 15.84
CA PHE A 98 12.03 -1.12 15.24
C PHE A 98 10.71 -1.71 14.71
N TYR A 99 10.78 -2.74 13.86
CA TYR A 99 9.62 -3.31 13.16
C TYR A 99 8.56 -3.87 14.12
N ASN A 100 9.00 -4.50 15.22
CA ASN A 100 8.11 -5.00 16.27
C ASN A 100 7.49 -3.88 17.13
N GLY A 101 8.15 -2.73 17.17
CA GLY A 101 7.73 -1.54 17.90
C GLY A 101 6.51 -0.82 17.35
N GLY A 102 6.12 -1.13 16.10
CA GLY A 102 4.99 -0.49 15.43
C GLY A 102 5.16 1.03 15.35
N ASN A 103 4.20 1.77 15.91
CA ASN A 103 4.16 3.22 15.85
C ASN A 103 4.86 3.91 17.05
N ASP A 104 5.60 3.19 17.89
CA ASP A 104 6.32 3.77 19.03
C ASP A 104 7.54 4.60 18.56
N PRO A 105 7.51 5.94 18.71
CA PRO A 105 8.62 6.79 18.26
C PRO A 105 9.94 6.50 18.99
N ALA A 106 9.89 5.94 20.20
CA ALA A 106 11.09 5.58 20.95
C ALA A 106 11.90 4.45 20.26
N LYS A 107 11.27 3.73 19.33
CA LYS A 107 11.89 2.64 18.56
C LYS A 107 12.61 3.15 17.31
N ASN A 108 12.41 4.41 16.90
CA ASN A 108 13.10 5.02 15.77
C ASN A 108 14.64 5.01 15.93
N LYS A 109 15.16 4.98 17.16
CA LYS A 109 16.60 4.83 17.40
C LYS A 109 17.17 3.54 16.80
N TYR A 110 16.39 2.46 16.80
CA TYR A 110 16.80 1.16 16.25
C TYR A 110 16.74 1.18 14.71
N LEU A 111 15.77 1.88 14.12
CA LEU A 111 15.71 2.11 12.67
C LEU A 111 16.99 2.82 12.19
N LEU A 112 17.34 3.93 12.82
CA LEU A 112 18.53 4.69 12.47
C LEU A 112 19.82 3.89 12.71
N LYS A 113 19.86 3.08 13.78
CA LYS A 113 21.01 2.22 14.06
C LYS A 113 21.18 1.12 13.01
N ALA A 114 20.10 0.47 12.60
CA ALA A 114 20.13 -0.52 11.53
C ALA A 114 20.65 0.11 10.24
N TYR A 115 20.15 1.28 9.87
CA TYR A 115 20.63 2.00 8.68
C TYR A 115 22.12 2.39 8.76
N GLU A 116 22.60 2.78 9.95
CA GLU A 116 24.03 3.06 10.17
C GLU A 116 24.91 1.82 9.93
N ILE A 117 24.44 0.64 10.36
CA ILE A 117 25.17 -0.62 10.21
C ILE A 117 25.27 -1.03 8.74
N ASP A 118 24.16 -1.00 8.01
CA ASP A 118 24.14 -1.34 6.60
C ASP A 118 23.09 -0.52 5.84
N GLN A 119 23.59 0.43 5.06
CA GLN A 119 22.76 1.34 4.29
C GLN A 119 22.25 0.71 2.99
N GLU A 120 22.75 -0.45 2.58
CA GLU A 120 22.43 -1.07 1.28
C GLU A 120 21.22 -2.01 1.36
N ARG A 121 20.77 -2.33 2.57
CA ARG A 121 19.62 -3.20 2.85
C ARG A 121 18.32 -2.53 2.45
N SER A 122 17.59 -3.15 1.53
CA SER A 122 16.38 -2.54 0.98
C SER A 122 15.16 -2.69 1.87
N GLU A 123 15.17 -3.62 2.82
CA GLU A 123 14.04 -3.88 3.73
C GLU A 123 13.69 -2.67 4.61
N ILE A 124 14.64 -1.75 4.82
CA ILE A 124 14.49 -0.58 5.70
C ILE A 124 14.04 0.68 4.98
N TYR A 125 14.17 0.75 3.66
CA TYR A 125 13.97 1.98 2.90
C TYR A 125 12.55 2.53 3.05
N SER A 126 11.51 1.70 2.98
CA SER A 126 10.13 2.14 3.22
C SER A 126 9.93 2.76 4.60
N SER A 127 10.55 2.19 5.63
CA SER A 127 10.48 2.72 7.00
C SER A 127 11.23 4.04 7.16
N LEU A 128 12.37 4.20 6.48
CA LEU A 128 13.11 5.47 6.45
C LEU A 128 12.32 6.56 5.69
N ILE A 129 11.67 6.22 4.57
CA ILE A 129 10.81 7.15 3.83
C ILE A 129 9.69 7.68 4.73
N VAL A 130 9.02 6.81 5.48
CA VAL A 130 7.97 7.21 6.43
C VAL A 130 8.54 8.03 7.57
N TYR A 131 9.67 7.62 8.14
CA TYR A 131 10.33 8.37 9.20
C TYR A 131 10.70 9.79 8.73
N ASP A 132 11.29 9.94 7.55
CA ASP A 132 11.67 11.24 7.01
C ASP A 132 10.44 12.08 6.64
N GLU A 133 9.38 11.46 6.09
CA GLU A 133 8.11 12.14 5.81
C GLU A 133 7.47 12.69 7.08
N ILE A 134 7.35 11.89 8.15
CA ILE A 134 6.77 12.33 9.42
C ILE A 134 7.55 13.51 9.99
N ASN A 135 8.89 13.44 9.92
CA ASN A 135 9.79 14.44 10.49
C ASN A 135 10.08 15.64 9.56
N GLY A 136 9.45 15.72 8.38
CA GLY A 136 9.63 16.83 7.44
C GLY A 136 11.01 16.89 6.78
N LYS A 137 11.73 15.77 6.75
CA LYS A 137 13.07 15.63 6.15
C LYS A 137 12.97 15.31 4.66
N TYR A 138 12.29 16.17 3.90
CA TYR A 138 11.96 15.91 2.49
C TYR A 138 13.17 15.64 1.59
N ALA A 139 14.29 16.33 1.83
CA ALA A 139 15.52 16.09 1.07
C ALA A 139 16.13 14.71 1.35
N ASP A 140 16.01 14.20 2.59
CA ASP A 140 16.50 12.88 2.94
C ASP A 140 15.54 11.79 2.44
N LYS A 141 14.22 12.00 2.57
CA LYS A 141 13.19 11.15 1.95
C LYS A 141 13.46 10.92 0.47
N LYS A 142 13.75 12.00 -0.27
CA LYS A 142 14.07 11.93 -1.69
C LYS A 142 15.30 11.06 -1.97
N LYS A 143 16.39 11.20 -1.20
CA LYS A 143 17.59 10.37 -1.36
C LYS A 143 17.29 8.88 -1.13
N ILE A 144 16.45 8.56 -0.14
CA ILE A 144 16.05 7.17 0.11
C ILE A 144 15.19 6.63 -1.03
N LEU A 145 14.24 7.42 -1.57
CA LEU A 145 13.44 7.05 -2.74
C LEU A 145 14.32 6.80 -3.98
N GLU A 146 15.30 7.66 -4.24
CA GLU A 146 16.27 7.48 -5.33
C GLU A 146 17.09 6.20 -5.13
N LYS A 147 17.53 5.91 -3.90
CA LYS A 147 18.29 4.70 -3.57
C LYS A 147 17.45 3.43 -3.74
N GLN A 148 16.21 3.43 -3.24
CA GLN A 148 15.24 2.36 -3.47
C GLN A 148 15.09 2.09 -4.97
N GLN A 149 14.82 3.14 -5.78
CA GLN A 149 14.61 2.99 -7.21
C GLN A 149 15.83 2.40 -7.95
N GLN A 150 17.05 2.66 -7.47
CA GLN A 150 18.28 2.11 -8.06
C GLN A 150 18.57 0.67 -7.61
N LYS A 151 18.30 0.33 -6.35
CA LYS A 151 18.67 -0.96 -5.75
C LYS A 151 17.60 -2.02 -5.86
N GLN A 152 16.36 -1.63 -5.56
CA GLN A 152 15.18 -2.48 -5.62
C GLN A 152 14.03 -1.64 -6.18
N PRO A 153 14.00 -1.46 -7.52
CA PRO A 153 12.96 -0.69 -8.17
C PRO A 153 11.57 -1.17 -7.74
N TYR A 154 10.65 -0.22 -7.59
CA TYR A 154 9.25 -0.57 -7.36
C TYR A 154 8.68 -1.38 -8.52
N SER A 155 7.70 -2.23 -8.20
CA SER A 155 6.89 -2.93 -9.21
C SER A 155 6.44 -1.98 -10.30
N THR A 156 6.73 -2.32 -11.55
CA THR A 156 6.36 -1.49 -12.71
C THR A 156 4.84 -1.40 -12.84
N GLY A 157 4.12 -2.47 -12.51
CA GLY A 157 2.67 -2.49 -12.47
C GLY A 157 2.10 -1.57 -11.38
N LEU A 158 2.67 -1.58 -10.17
CA LEU A 158 2.22 -0.67 -9.10
C LEU A 158 2.57 0.79 -9.41
N MET A 159 3.71 1.05 -10.06
CA MET A 159 4.05 2.40 -10.53
C MET A 159 3.04 2.90 -11.57
N ALA A 160 2.66 2.07 -12.55
CA ALA A 160 1.64 2.43 -13.54
C ALA A 160 0.25 2.62 -12.92
N TRP A 161 -0.14 1.75 -11.98
CA TRP A 161 -1.38 1.90 -11.23
C TRP A 161 -1.42 3.23 -10.44
N ASN A 162 -0.33 3.56 -9.74
CA ASN A 162 -0.23 4.81 -8.98
C ASN A 162 -0.16 6.04 -9.87
N TYR A 163 0.46 5.93 -11.05
CA TYR A 163 0.40 6.98 -12.07
C TYR A 163 -1.05 7.25 -12.48
N ASN A 164 -1.84 6.20 -12.74
CA ASN A 164 -3.25 6.35 -13.11
C ASN A 164 -4.10 6.96 -11.98
N ALA A 165 -3.70 6.80 -10.72
CA ALA A 165 -4.35 7.42 -9.56
C ALA A 165 -3.81 8.83 -9.19
N LEU A 166 -2.78 9.33 -9.89
CA LEU A 166 -2.10 10.60 -9.58
C LEU A 166 -2.12 11.58 -10.75
N PHE A 167 -1.80 11.11 -11.95
CA PHE A 167 -1.68 11.93 -13.14
C PHE A 167 -2.96 12.65 -13.57
N PRO A 168 -4.18 12.06 -13.52
CA PRO A 168 -5.38 12.73 -14.02
C PRO A 168 -5.92 13.83 -13.09
N LEU A 169 -5.41 13.94 -11.86
CA LEU A 169 -5.94 14.85 -10.85
C LEU A 169 -5.84 16.32 -11.30
N GLU A 170 -6.69 17.18 -10.78
CA GLU A 170 -6.59 18.61 -11.06
C GLU A 170 -5.30 19.23 -10.51
N LYS A 171 -4.92 20.40 -11.06
CA LYS A 171 -3.70 21.12 -10.67
C LYS A 171 -3.77 21.51 -9.18
N ASN A 172 -2.65 21.37 -8.47
CA ASN A 172 -2.51 21.67 -7.04
C ASN A 172 -3.45 20.87 -6.12
N ALA A 173 -3.98 19.74 -6.60
CA ALA A 173 -4.90 18.90 -5.81
C ALA A 173 -4.26 18.33 -4.55
N ILE A 174 -5.10 17.83 -3.66
CA ILE A 174 -4.75 16.98 -2.53
C ILE A 174 -5.35 15.60 -2.81
N VAL A 175 -4.57 14.53 -2.67
CA VAL A 175 -5.07 13.16 -2.74
C VAL A 175 -4.78 12.44 -1.44
N LEU A 176 -5.83 11.87 -0.86
CA LEU A 176 -5.80 11.08 0.36
C LEU A 176 -5.62 9.61 0.01
N THR A 177 -4.62 8.96 0.60
CA THR A 177 -4.26 7.56 0.32
C THR A 177 -4.34 6.70 1.58
N GLY A 178 -4.57 5.40 1.41
CA GLY A 178 -4.88 4.47 2.49
C GLY A 178 -3.68 3.80 3.15
N GLY A 179 -2.56 3.62 2.46
CA GLY A 179 -1.41 2.89 3.00
C GLY A 179 -0.20 2.87 2.07
N ASP A 180 0.60 1.81 2.18
CA ASP A 180 1.94 1.78 1.56
C ASP A 180 1.89 1.75 0.03
N ASN A 181 1.16 0.77 -0.53
CA ASN A 181 1.13 0.49 -1.98
C ASN A 181 0.39 1.54 -2.82
N ASP A 182 -0.40 2.42 -2.20
CA ASP A 182 -1.05 3.55 -2.86
C ASP A 182 -0.46 4.92 -2.48
N THR A 183 0.60 4.94 -1.64
CA THR A 183 1.30 6.18 -1.26
C THR A 183 2.73 6.21 -1.75
N TYR A 184 3.55 5.21 -1.43
CA TYR A 184 5.01 5.32 -1.59
C TYR A 184 5.43 5.41 -3.05
N MET A 185 4.74 4.69 -3.94
CA MET A 185 4.96 4.81 -5.37
C MET A 185 4.52 6.18 -5.92
N LYS A 186 3.50 6.83 -5.33
CA LYS A 186 3.15 8.22 -5.71
C LYS A 186 4.26 9.19 -5.28
N TRP A 187 4.82 9.04 -4.08
CA TRP A 187 5.99 9.83 -3.68
C TRP A 187 7.20 9.57 -4.58
N ALA A 188 7.45 8.33 -4.98
CA ALA A 188 8.51 8.02 -5.94
C ALA A 188 8.28 8.69 -7.31
N LEU A 189 7.05 8.61 -7.85
CA LEU A 189 6.66 9.30 -9.08
C LEU A 189 6.91 10.82 -8.98
N GLN A 190 6.66 11.43 -7.82
CA GLN A 190 6.87 12.86 -7.60
C GLN A 190 8.35 13.23 -7.42
N ASP A 191 9.02 12.62 -6.46
CA ASP A 191 10.34 13.05 -6.00
C ASP A 191 11.46 12.57 -6.92
N VAL A 192 11.30 11.39 -7.53
CA VAL A 192 12.27 10.76 -8.43
C VAL A 192 11.93 11.02 -9.89
N ASN A 193 10.67 10.82 -10.30
CA ASN A 193 10.28 10.95 -11.72
C ASN A 193 9.81 12.35 -12.11
N GLY A 194 9.61 13.27 -11.16
CA GLY A 194 9.14 14.63 -11.44
C GLY A 194 7.69 14.72 -11.91
N ILE A 195 6.89 13.67 -11.67
CA ILE A 195 5.49 13.59 -12.12
C ILE A 195 4.58 14.17 -11.05
N ARG A 196 3.76 15.18 -11.42
CA ARG A 196 2.73 15.77 -10.55
C ARG A 196 3.26 16.24 -9.19
N GLN A 197 4.42 16.88 -9.17
CA GLN A 197 4.97 17.52 -7.97
C GLN A 197 4.07 18.64 -7.40
N ASP A 198 3.07 19.09 -8.16
CA ASP A 198 2.05 20.04 -7.71
C ASP A 198 0.99 19.41 -6.79
N VAL A 199 0.80 18.08 -6.82
CA VAL A 199 -0.21 17.39 -6.01
C VAL A 199 0.32 17.10 -4.61
N GLN A 200 -0.47 17.36 -3.58
CA GLN A 200 -0.16 16.89 -2.23
C GLN A 200 -0.68 15.47 -2.04
N VAL A 201 0.20 14.50 -1.80
CA VAL A 201 -0.18 13.12 -1.44
C VAL A 201 -0.14 12.99 0.09
N ILE A 202 -1.30 12.74 0.71
CA ILE A 202 -1.42 12.60 2.16
C ILE A 202 -1.76 11.15 2.51
N ASN A 203 -0.82 10.46 3.15
CA ASN A 203 -1.05 9.12 3.70
C ASN A 203 -1.90 9.20 4.98
N MET A 204 -3.13 8.71 4.88
CA MET A 204 -4.09 8.76 5.98
C MET A 204 -3.76 7.78 7.11
N SER A 205 -2.92 6.77 6.87
CA SER A 205 -2.40 5.90 7.93
C SER A 205 -1.43 6.61 8.88
N LEU A 206 -0.88 7.76 8.46
CA LEU A 206 0.06 8.55 9.27
C LEU A 206 -0.60 9.76 9.93
N ILE A 207 -1.81 10.14 9.53
CA ILE A 207 -2.41 11.44 9.87
C ILE A 207 -2.72 11.64 11.36
N LEU A 208 -2.74 10.56 12.15
CA LEU A 208 -2.98 10.67 13.59
C LEU A 208 -1.75 11.16 14.35
N VAL A 209 -0.55 11.07 13.76
CA VAL A 209 0.66 11.68 14.32
C VAL A 209 0.46 13.20 14.34
N GLU A 210 0.31 13.77 15.54
CA GLU A 210 -0.19 15.14 15.70
C GLU A 210 0.74 16.18 15.08
N ASP A 211 2.04 16.10 15.34
CA ASP A 211 3.01 17.07 14.81
C ASP A 211 3.15 16.98 13.29
N TYR A 212 3.11 15.76 12.74
CA TYR A 212 3.05 15.52 11.29
C TYR A 212 1.80 16.16 10.68
N ARG A 213 0.62 15.91 11.26
CA ARG A 213 -0.64 16.50 10.77
C ARG A 213 -0.63 18.02 10.82
N LYS A 214 -0.18 18.61 11.93
CA LYS A 214 -0.10 20.07 12.08
C LYS A 214 0.78 20.70 11.01
N ARG A 215 1.99 20.15 10.83
CA ARG A 215 2.94 20.62 9.83
C ARG A 215 2.38 20.45 8.40
N LEU A 216 1.84 19.27 8.07
CA LEU A 216 1.21 19.04 6.77
C LEU A 216 0.07 20.01 6.47
N PHE A 217 -0.76 20.31 7.46
CA PHE A 217 -1.90 21.21 7.27
C PHE A 217 -1.42 22.64 7.01
N GLU A 218 -0.38 23.08 7.74
CA GLU A 218 0.27 24.37 7.50
C GLU A 218 0.87 24.44 6.09
N GLU A 219 1.66 23.45 5.69
CA GLU A 219 2.28 23.36 4.36
C GLU A 219 1.25 23.31 3.23
N ALA A 220 0.14 22.59 3.44
CA ALA A 220 -0.92 22.42 2.45
C ALA A 220 -1.95 23.57 2.41
N GLY A 221 -1.89 24.51 3.37
CA GLY A 221 -2.86 25.59 3.52
C GLY A 221 -4.24 25.12 4.01
N ILE A 222 -4.29 24.00 4.75
CA ILE A 222 -5.50 23.44 5.34
C ILE A 222 -5.68 24.03 6.74
N ALA A 223 -6.91 24.43 7.09
CA ALA A 223 -7.18 24.96 8.44
C ALA A 223 -6.75 23.95 9.54
N PRO A 224 -6.26 24.39 10.72
CA PRO A 224 -5.87 23.46 11.79
C PRO A 224 -7.03 22.58 12.27
N PHE A 225 -6.77 21.29 12.48
CA PHE A 225 -7.72 20.37 13.11
C PHE A 225 -7.68 20.55 14.63
N LYS A 226 -8.72 21.18 15.20
CA LYS A 226 -8.76 21.56 16.63
C LYS A 226 -9.22 20.46 17.56
N THR A 227 -9.83 19.40 17.03
CA THR A 227 -10.32 18.28 17.84
C THR A 227 -9.14 17.47 18.35
N LYS A 228 -9.07 17.27 19.67
CA LYS A 228 -8.06 16.40 20.27
C LYS A 228 -8.34 14.96 19.85
N VAL A 229 -7.35 14.34 19.19
CA VAL A 229 -7.43 12.94 18.76
C VAL A 229 -7.18 12.03 19.96
N ASP A 230 -8.06 11.06 20.13
CA ASP A 230 -7.88 9.94 21.05
C ASP A 230 -7.57 8.68 20.23
N SER A 231 -6.36 8.16 20.39
CA SER A 231 -5.87 7.00 19.63
C SER A 231 -6.64 5.72 19.92
N THR A 232 -7.46 5.66 20.97
CA THR A 232 -8.33 4.51 21.26
C THR A 232 -9.52 4.40 20.30
N ASN A 233 -9.84 5.45 19.53
CA ASN A 233 -10.92 5.45 18.54
C ASN A 233 -10.44 5.89 17.14
N TYR A 234 -9.43 5.18 16.63
CA TYR A 234 -8.74 5.48 15.37
C TYR A 234 -9.69 5.77 14.20
N MET A 235 -10.65 4.87 13.93
CA MET A 235 -11.51 4.96 12.75
C MET A 235 -12.37 6.22 12.73
N ASN A 236 -12.89 6.63 13.90
CA ASN A 236 -13.71 7.83 14.01
C ASN A 236 -12.91 9.10 13.70
N TYR A 237 -11.70 9.21 14.25
CA TYR A 237 -10.86 10.39 13.99
C TYR A 237 -10.37 10.47 12.55
N THR A 238 -10.04 9.33 11.92
CA THR A 238 -9.66 9.33 10.50
C THR A 238 -10.79 9.90 9.63
N GLY A 239 -12.05 9.51 9.87
CA GLY A 239 -13.17 10.06 9.11
C GLY A 239 -13.41 11.56 9.35
N LEU A 240 -13.34 12.00 10.61
CA LEU A 240 -13.44 13.42 10.96
C LEU A 240 -12.33 14.27 10.31
N ILE A 241 -11.11 13.72 10.20
CA ILE A 241 -9.99 14.41 9.57
C ILE A 241 -10.18 14.48 8.05
N ILE A 242 -10.65 13.41 7.40
CA ILE A 242 -10.96 13.42 5.96
C ILE A 242 -12.02 14.47 5.65
N GLU A 243 -13.11 14.49 6.42
CA GLU A 243 -14.16 15.50 6.29
C GLU A 243 -13.61 16.91 6.49
N HIS A 244 -12.75 17.10 7.49
CA HIS A 244 -12.09 18.38 7.74
C HIS A 244 -11.22 18.80 6.55
N ILE A 245 -10.39 17.92 5.99
CA ILE A 245 -9.57 18.23 4.81
C ILE A 245 -10.46 18.62 3.63
N CYS A 246 -11.50 17.84 3.33
CA CYS A 246 -12.41 18.12 2.22
C CYS A 246 -13.07 19.50 2.35
N LYS A 247 -13.51 19.88 3.55
CA LYS A 247 -14.22 21.13 3.80
C LYS A 247 -13.33 22.36 4.02
N ASN A 248 -12.03 22.17 4.31
CA ASN A 248 -11.14 23.25 4.75
C ASN A 248 -9.84 23.38 3.92
N SER A 249 -9.81 22.84 2.70
CA SER A 249 -8.67 22.96 1.77
C SER A 249 -8.74 24.17 0.83
N GLY A 250 -9.64 25.13 1.11
CA GLY A 250 -9.86 26.31 0.27
C GLY A 250 -10.27 25.93 -1.15
N ASN A 251 -9.53 26.43 -2.15
CA ASN A 251 -9.79 26.16 -3.57
C ASN A 251 -9.05 24.92 -4.10
N ARG A 252 -8.30 24.19 -3.26
CA ARG A 252 -7.57 23.01 -3.70
C ARG A 252 -8.55 21.84 -3.90
N PRO A 253 -8.58 21.19 -5.08
CA PRO A 253 -9.38 20.00 -5.28
C PRO A 253 -8.93 18.87 -4.35
N VAL A 254 -9.86 18.18 -3.70
CA VAL A 254 -9.56 17.08 -2.78
C VAL A 254 -10.07 15.77 -3.38
N TYR A 255 -9.21 14.76 -3.37
CA TYR A 255 -9.46 13.42 -3.87
C TYR A 255 -9.22 12.39 -2.78
N ILE A 256 -9.97 11.30 -2.83
CA ILE A 256 -9.81 10.14 -1.94
C ILE A 256 -9.53 8.93 -2.81
N SER A 257 -8.44 8.22 -2.56
CA SER A 257 -8.13 6.96 -3.25
C SER A 257 -9.23 5.94 -2.99
N ASN A 258 -9.68 5.24 -4.03
CA ASN A 258 -10.76 4.25 -3.90
C ASN A 258 -10.32 2.93 -3.23
N THR A 259 -9.05 2.84 -2.84
CA THR A 259 -8.48 1.82 -1.95
C THR A 259 -8.85 2.04 -0.49
N MET A 260 -9.29 3.24 -0.11
CA MET A 260 -9.69 3.54 1.26
C MET A 260 -11.05 2.93 1.58
N SER A 261 -11.25 2.52 2.84
CA SER A 261 -12.52 1.96 3.30
C SER A 261 -13.62 3.01 3.25
N GLU A 262 -14.81 2.67 2.73
CA GLU A 262 -15.98 3.54 2.71
C GLU A 262 -16.36 4.07 4.10
N SER A 263 -16.10 3.29 5.15
CA SER A 263 -16.31 3.72 6.53
C SER A 263 -15.53 4.99 6.91
N ASN A 264 -14.42 5.30 6.22
CA ASN A 264 -13.64 6.50 6.47
C ASN A 264 -14.23 7.77 5.85
N TYR A 265 -15.14 7.66 4.89
CA TYR A 265 -15.69 8.83 4.19
C TYR A 265 -17.21 8.75 4.00
N SER A 266 -17.90 7.95 4.82
CA SER A 266 -19.34 7.74 4.77
C SER A 266 -20.13 9.04 4.91
N SER A 267 -19.65 10.01 5.70
CA SER A 267 -20.28 11.34 5.86
C SER A 267 -20.22 12.22 4.60
N LEU A 268 -19.40 11.84 3.60
CA LEU A 268 -19.17 12.61 2.38
C LEU A 268 -19.76 11.94 1.13
N LYS A 269 -20.40 10.77 1.24
CA LYS A 269 -20.78 9.93 0.10
C LYS A 269 -21.53 10.67 -1.01
N ASP A 270 -22.46 11.55 -0.66
CA ASP A 270 -23.27 12.33 -1.62
C ASP A 270 -22.49 13.45 -2.33
N SER A 271 -21.26 13.72 -1.88
CA SER A 271 -20.34 14.72 -2.44
C SER A 271 -19.09 14.08 -3.07
N LEU A 272 -19.06 12.76 -3.21
CA LEU A 272 -17.94 12.02 -3.81
C LEU A 272 -18.31 11.48 -5.18
N TYR A 273 -17.46 11.75 -6.15
CA TYR A 273 -17.68 11.39 -7.55
C TYR A 273 -16.48 10.59 -8.04
N LEU A 274 -16.73 9.36 -8.51
CA LEU A 274 -15.67 8.46 -8.97
C LEU A 274 -15.12 8.95 -10.32
N GLU A 275 -13.80 9.12 -10.42
CA GLU A 275 -13.10 9.54 -11.65
C GLU A 275 -12.10 8.49 -12.17
N GLY A 276 -12.20 7.24 -11.69
CA GLY A 276 -11.28 6.16 -12.00
C GLY A 276 -10.85 5.42 -10.74
N LEU A 277 -9.58 5.63 -10.33
CA LEU A 277 -9.02 5.09 -9.08
C LEU A 277 -9.20 6.02 -7.87
N VAL A 278 -9.92 7.14 -8.05
CA VAL A 278 -10.10 8.16 -7.02
C VAL A 278 -11.54 8.67 -7.03
N TYR A 279 -12.00 9.10 -5.87
CA TYR A 279 -13.20 9.91 -5.70
C TYR A 279 -12.81 11.37 -5.56
N LYS A 280 -13.38 12.25 -6.38
CA LYS A 280 -13.27 13.69 -6.20
C LYS A 280 -14.35 14.18 -5.24
N TYR A 281 -13.96 14.97 -4.25
CA TYR A 281 -14.90 15.74 -3.42
C TYR A 281 -15.40 16.97 -4.17
N SER A 282 -16.72 17.11 -4.29
CA SER A 282 -17.37 18.28 -4.90
C SER A 282 -18.72 18.56 -4.24
N GLY A 283 -18.96 19.82 -3.87
CA GLY A 283 -20.27 20.26 -3.37
C GLY A 283 -21.34 20.36 -4.47
N GLY A 284 -20.93 20.33 -5.75
CA GLY A 284 -21.83 20.36 -6.90
C GLY A 284 -21.74 19.10 -7.75
N ARG A 285 -22.87 18.69 -8.34
CA ARG A 285 -22.92 17.62 -9.33
C ARG A 285 -22.18 18.05 -10.59
N TYR A 286 -21.44 17.12 -11.17
CA TYR A 286 -20.81 17.27 -12.48
C TYR A 286 -20.77 15.91 -13.17
N ASP A 287 -20.49 15.91 -14.47
CA ASP A 287 -20.39 14.69 -15.26
C ASP A 287 -19.05 13.98 -15.00
N ASN A 288 -19.02 13.13 -13.98
CA ASN A 288 -17.84 12.33 -13.66
C ASN A 288 -17.63 11.20 -14.67
N VAL A 289 -18.67 10.75 -15.40
CA VAL A 289 -18.55 9.73 -16.44
C VAL A 289 -17.74 10.24 -17.63
N ALA A 290 -17.94 11.50 -18.03
CA ALA A 290 -17.09 12.16 -19.03
C ALA A 290 -15.61 12.22 -18.59
N VAL A 291 -15.35 12.42 -17.29
CA VAL A 291 -13.99 12.39 -16.74
C VAL A 291 -13.40 10.97 -16.75
N ILE A 292 -14.18 9.95 -16.34
CA ILE A 292 -13.77 8.54 -16.43
C ILE A 292 -13.41 8.19 -17.88
N ARG A 293 -14.26 8.57 -18.85
CA ARG A 293 -14.02 8.34 -20.27
C ARG A 293 -12.70 8.96 -20.75
N LYS A 294 -12.49 10.25 -20.46
CA LYS A 294 -11.23 10.95 -20.78
C LYS A 294 -10.04 10.20 -20.17
N ASN A 295 -10.12 9.85 -18.89
CA ASN A 295 -9.04 9.19 -18.19
C ASN A 295 -8.73 7.82 -18.79
N TYR A 296 -9.74 7.01 -19.06
CA TYR A 296 -9.58 5.69 -19.70
C TYR A 296 -9.03 5.78 -21.12
N GLU A 297 -9.58 6.66 -21.97
CA GLU A 297 -9.24 6.72 -23.39
C GLU A 297 -7.92 7.43 -23.67
N GLN A 298 -7.49 8.35 -22.80
CA GLN A 298 -6.40 9.30 -23.12
C GLN A 298 -5.29 9.39 -22.07
N VAL A 299 -5.51 8.92 -20.84
CA VAL A 299 -4.58 9.16 -19.73
C VAL A 299 -4.01 7.87 -19.15
N PHE A 300 -4.85 6.86 -18.93
CA PHE A 300 -4.45 5.66 -18.21
C PHE A 300 -3.46 4.81 -18.99
N LEU A 301 -2.37 4.45 -18.32
CA LEU A 301 -1.42 3.45 -18.76
C LEU A 301 -2.01 2.08 -18.44
N LEU A 302 -2.67 1.42 -19.40
CA LEU A 302 -3.34 0.12 -19.17
C LEU A 302 -2.61 -1.07 -19.81
N ASP A 303 -1.55 -0.83 -20.57
CA ASP A 303 -0.85 -1.89 -21.28
C ASP A 303 -0.13 -2.87 -20.35
N TYR A 304 0.29 -2.41 -19.15
CA TYR A 304 0.86 -3.29 -18.12
C TYR A 304 -0.13 -4.39 -17.66
N ILE A 305 -1.44 -4.14 -17.77
CA ILE A 305 -2.49 -5.13 -17.46
C ILE A 305 -2.61 -6.15 -18.59
N LYS A 306 -2.54 -5.69 -19.84
CA LYS A 306 -2.70 -6.54 -21.04
C LYS A 306 -1.49 -7.42 -21.28
N ALA A 307 -0.30 -6.83 -21.22
CA ALA A 307 0.96 -7.44 -21.59
C ALA A 307 2.05 -7.04 -20.58
N PRO A 308 2.10 -7.68 -19.40
CA PRO A 308 3.23 -7.50 -18.49
C PRO A 308 4.49 -8.07 -19.15
N LEU A 309 5.42 -7.19 -19.54
CA LEU A 309 6.63 -7.56 -20.30
C LEU A 309 7.78 -8.00 -19.40
N LEU A 310 7.72 -7.69 -18.10
CA LEU A 310 8.74 -8.00 -17.12
C LEU A 310 8.18 -8.92 -16.06
N SER A 311 9.03 -9.81 -15.55
CA SER A 311 8.72 -10.55 -14.33
C SER A 311 8.68 -9.57 -13.16
N ASP A 312 7.59 -9.62 -12.40
CA ASP A 312 7.35 -8.74 -11.26
C ASP A 312 6.97 -9.60 -10.06
N VAL A 313 7.80 -9.58 -9.02
CA VAL A 313 7.55 -10.33 -7.77
C VAL A 313 6.23 -9.93 -7.12
N SER A 314 5.77 -8.70 -7.35
CA SER A 314 4.51 -8.17 -6.83
C SER A 314 3.34 -8.31 -7.80
N GLN A 315 3.44 -9.17 -8.83
CA GLN A 315 2.38 -9.32 -9.83
C GLN A 315 1.01 -9.69 -9.23
N SER A 316 0.97 -10.50 -8.17
CA SER A 316 -0.28 -10.82 -7.46
C SER A 316 -0.90 -9.58 -6.82
N ILE A 317 -0.08 -8.73 -6.19
CA ILE A 317 -0.48 -7.46 -5.60
C ILE A 317 -0.97 -6.50 -6.68
N VAL A 318 -0.26 -6.40 -7.81
CA VAL A 318 -0.69 -5.61 -8.98
C VAL A 318 -2.07 -6.06 -9.46
N ASN A 319 -2.28 -7.36 -9.62
CA ASN A 319 -3.55 -7.90 -10.08
C ASN A 319 -4.70 -7.60 -9.10
N ARG A 320 -4.45 -7.71 -7.79
CA ARG A 320 -5.40 -7.33 -6.74
C ARG A 320 -5.70 -5.83 -6.76
N SER A 321 -4.68 -4.98 -6.90
CA SER A 321 -4.85 -3.52 -7.00
C SER A 321 -5.67 -3.13 -8.24
N ASN A 322 -5.56 -3.86 -9.35
CA ASN A 322 -6.32 -3.58 -10.56
C ASN A 322 -7.83 -3.79 -10.40
N LEU A 323 -8.30 -4.55 -9.40
CA LEU A 323 -9.73 -4.67 -9.10
C LEU A 323 -10.37 -3.30 -8.81
N ASN A 324 -9.59 -2.33 -8.33
CA ASN A 324 -10.06 -0.97 -8.08
C ASN A 324 -10.46 -0.20 -9.35
N TYR A 325 -10.12 -0.67 -10.57
CA TYR A 325 -10.65 -0.07 -11.80
C TYR A 325 -12.11 -0.47 -12.08
N ILE A 326 -12.55 -1.63 -11.57
CA ILE A 326 -13.84 -2.23 -11.92
C ILE A 326 -15.01 -1.25 -11.74
N PRO A 327 -15.17 -0.54 -10.60
CA PRO A 327 -16.33 0.33 -10.40
C PRO A 327 -16.44 1.44 -11.45
N ALA A 328 -15.32 2.07 -11.81
CA ALA A 328 -15.31 3.14 -12.82
C ALA A 328 -15.49 2.58 -14.23
N PHE A 329 -14.91 1.41 -14.51
CA PHE A 329 -14.99 0.78 -15.82
C PHE A 329 -16.39 0.23 -16.10
N LEU A 330 -17.12 -0.24 -15.10
CA LEU A 330 -18.54 -0.62 -15.26
C LEU A 330 -19.40 0.60 -15.60
N GLN A 331 -19.25 1.72 -14.88
CA GLN A 331 -19.97 2.97 -15.23
C GLN A 331 -19.68 3.43 -16.66
N LEU A 332 -18.42 3.31 -17.11
CA LEU A 332 -18.05 3.66 -18.47
C LEU A 332 -18.56 2.66 -19.50
N TYR A 333 -18.60 1.37 -19.17
CA TYR A 333 -19.16 0.32 -20.01
C TYR A 333 -20.65 0.59 -20.30
N ASP A 334 -21.43 0.86 -19.24
CA ASP A 334 -22.85 1.20 -19.38
C ASP A 334 -23.03 2.46 -20.22
N HIS A 335 -22.19 3.48 -20.02
CA HIS A 335 -22.21 4.69 -20.83
C HIS A 335 -21.96 4.40 -22.32
N TYR A 336 -20.98 3.56 -22.67
CA TYR A 336 -20.75 3.18 -24.07
C TYR A 336 -21.91 2.40 -24.66
N LYS A 337 -22.53 1.49 -23.91
CA LYS A 337 -23.74 0.77 -24.35
C LYS A 337 -24.90 1.74 -24.62
N LEU A 338 -25.20 2.60 -23.64
CA LEU A 338 -26.29 3.58 -23.72
C LEU A 338 -26.10 4.59 -24.86
N SER A 339 -24.85 4.96 -25.17
CA SER A 339 -24.53 5.88 -26.27
C SER A 339 -24.40 5.20 -27.64
N GLY A 340 -24.50 3.86 -27.72
CA GLY A 340 -24.36 3.10 -28.96
C GLY A 340 -22.90 2.86 -29.40
N ASP A 341 -21.92 3.18 -28.57
CA ASP A 341 -20.48 2.94 -28.79
C ASP A 341 -20.11 1.45 -28.55
N ASN A 342 -20.80 0.53 -29.23
CA ASN A 342 -20.72 -0.92 -28.99
C ASN A 342 -19.30 -1.49 -29.08
N ASP A 343 -18.47 -1.01 -30.00
CA ASP A 343 -17.07 -1.45 -30.13
C ASP A 343 -16.24 -1.11 -28.89
N LYS A 344 -16.50 0.06 -28.29
CA LYS A 344 -15.81 0.47 -27.07
C LYS A 344 -16.32 -0.30 -25.86
N ALA A 345 -17.63 -0.50 -25.77
CA ALA A 345 -18.23 -1.36 -24.75
C ALA A 345 -17.63 -2.77 -24.79
N ASN A 346 -17.54 -3.38 -25.96
CA ASN A 346 -16.96 -4.72 -26.14
C ASN A 346 -15.48 -4.78 -25.72
N LYS A 347 -14.66 -3.80 -26.13
CA LYS A 347 -13.25 -3.71 -25.71
C LYS A 347 -13.10 -3.54 -24.20
N LEU A 348 -13.95 -2.72 -23.58
CA LEU A 348 -13.94 -2.50 -22.14
C LEU A 348 -14.43 -3.75 -21.38
N GLY A 349 -15.42 -4.47 -21.90
CA GLY A 349 -15.86 -5.76 -21.37
C GLY A 349 -14.74 -6.81 -21.36
N VAL A 350 -13.91 -6.87 -22.41
CA VAL A 350 -12.71 -7.73 -22.43
C VAL A 350 -11.71 -7.32 -21.34
N MET A 351 -11.48 -6.01 -21.15
CA MET A 351 -10.61 -5.52 -20.09
C MET A 351 -11.14 -5.87 -18.69
N LEU A 352 -12.45 -5.71 -18.44
CA LEU A 352 -13.09 -6.08 -17.18
C LEU A 352 -12.89 -7.57 -16.85
N ARG A 353 -13.14 -8.46 -17.82
CA ARG A 353 -12.87 -9.90 -17.67
C ARG A 353 -11.40 -10.19 -17.40
N LEU A 354 -10.50 -9.50 -18.09
CA LEU A 354 -9.06 -9.67 -17.90
C LEU A 354 -8.62 -9.27 -16.48
N ILE A 355 -9.10 -8.14 -15.97
CA ILE A 355 -8.80 -7.69 -14.61
C ILE A 355 -9.32 -8.69 -13.59
N ALA A 356 -10.58 -9.12 -13.72
CA ALA A 356 -11.19 -10.05 -12.78
C ALA A 356 -10.48 -11.41 -12.77
N SER A 357 -10.25 -12.00 -13.93
CA SER A 357 -9.57 -13.31 -14.05
C SER A 357 -8.13 -13.29 -13.52
N LYS A 358 -7.36 -12.23 -13.79
CA LYS A 358 -5.98 -12.11 -13.29
C LYS A 358 -5.88 -11.96 -11.77
N SER A 359 -6.94 -11.48 -11.12
CA SER A 359 -6.96 -11.31 -9.66
C SER A 359 -6.96 -12.62 -8.88
N GLY A 360 -7.33 -13.74 -9.52
CA GLY A 360 -7.54 -15.02 -8.84
C GLY A 360 -8.78 -15.05 -7.93
N ASN A 361 -9.59 -13.99 -7.92
CA ASN A 361 -10.82 -13.92 -7.13
C ASN A 361 -12.01 -14.42 -7.96
N GLU A 362 -12.47 -15.64 -7.65
CA GLU A 362 -13.60 -16.28 -8.34
C GLU A 362 -14.89 -15.47 -8.20
N GLY A 363 -15.14 -14.85 -7.05
CA GLY A 363 -16.33 -14.03 -6.81
C GLY A 363 -16.39 -12.81 -7.73
N TYR A 364 -15.29 -12.08 -7.89
CA TYR A 364 -15.21 -10.99 -8.87
C TYR A 364 -15.34 -11.48 -10.31
N THR A 365 -14.76 -12.64 -10.63
CA THR A 365 -14.84 -13.22 -11.98
C THR A 365 -16.30 -13.56 -12.33
N GLN A 366 -17.02 -14.22 -11.42
CA GLN A 366 -18.44 -14.53 -11.58
C GLN A 366 -19.28 -13.25 -11.70
N TYR A 367 -19.06 -12.29 -10.80
CA TYR A 367 -19.76 -11.00 -10.82
C TYR A 367 -19.62 -10.28 -12.17
N ILE A 368 -18.40 -10.21 -12.73
CA ILE A 368 -18.17 -9.57 -14.03
C ILE A 368 -18.81 -10.36 -15.18
N GLU A 369 -18.74 -11.69 -15.16
CA GLU A 369 -19.39 -12.49 -16.20
C GLU A 369 -20.92 -12.38 -16.17
N GLU A 370 -21.53 -12.29 -14.98
CA GLU A 370 -22.97 -12.05 -14.84
C GLU A 370 -23.34 -10.64 -15.32
N TYR A 371 -22.62 -9.62 -14.86
CA TYR A 371 -22.87 -8.23 -15.25
C TYR A 371 -22.82 -8.03 -16.78
N LEU A 372 -21.88 -8.69 -17.45
CA LEU A 372 -21.70 -8.56 -18.90
C LEU A 372 -22.63 -9.48 -19.72
N LYS A 373 -23.39 -10.38 -19.08
CA LYS A 373 -24.39 -11.26 -19.72
C LYS A 373 -25.79 -10.66 -19.73
N ASP A 374 -26.13 -9.82 -18.77
CA ASP A 374 -27.50 -9.39 -18.51
C ASP A 374 -28.08 -8.35 -19.50
N GLU A 375 -27.36 -7.96 -20.57
CA GLU A 375 -27.86 -7.07 -21.65
C GLU A 375 -27.23 -7.37 -23.03
#